data_AF-A0A7J2U5E4-F1
#
_entry.id   AF-A0A7J2U5E4-F1
#
_cell.length_a   1.000
_cell.length_b   1.000
_cell.length_c   1.000
_cell.angle_alpha   90.00
_cell.angle_beta   90.00
_cell.angle_gamma   90.00
#
_symmetry.space_group_name_H-M   'P 1'
#
loop_
_entity.id
_entity.type
_entity.pdbx_description
1 polymer ?
#
loop_
_entity_poly.entity_id
_entity_poly.type
_entity_poly.pdbx_seq_one_letter_code
_entity_poly.pdbx_strand_id
1 'polypeptide(L)'
;MPSLATHRGVYELLGLNATVCSEVDRLVDVEPPLITEIDPLYNGGKRVWSNFGFRKTEFPLMYRYIYKRFSSDGVKCLVTHYVLDHVESLLRRGFNVDMIRNEVGALIHSYIDECKTHKEEEVFKDAGNFLVQILGELLKRFNDIAQIVETEIGIKVLPVDIIVNASSDLISLYLRATLISRGYKGRRGFTLNKSIQDKYMQLHNKAKHVLKQRLSEAITRHEITDPQKLLESINSIKRRATEVKTISNIVQAVKEESSRNPDFHKLLEMIKQCVEEAIKSSQL
;
A
#
# COMPACT_ATOMS: atom_id res chain seq x y z
N MET A 1 2.34 -9.67 4.04
CA MET A 1 1.15 -10.50 4.23
C MET A 1 0.99 -10.74 5.72
N PRO A 2 -0.19 -10.50 6.29
CA PRO A 2 -0.51 -10.91 7.65
C PRO A 2 -0.28 -12.41 7.80
N SER A 3 -0.06 -12.86 9.02
CA SER A 3 0.02 -14.30 9.26
C SER A 3 -1.35 -14.95 9.07
N LEU A 4 -1.33 -16.26 8.77
CA LEU A 4 -2.55 -17.08 8.74
C LEU A 4 -3.36 -16.98 10.05
N ALA A 5 -2.69 -16.76 11.19
CA ALA A 5 -3.35 -16.53 12.48
C ALA A 5 -4.17 -15.23 12.48
N THR A 6 -3.63 -14.15 11.92
CA THR A 6 -4.33 -12.87 11.78
C THR A 6 -5.50 -12.97 10.81
N HIS A 7 -5.30 -13.62 9.65
CA HIS A 7 -6.39 -13.88 8.71
C HIS A 7 -7.54 -14.64 9.37
N ARG A 8 -7.21 -15.74 10.06
CA ARG A 8 -8.20 -16.54 10.79
C ARG A 8 -8.95 -15.73 11.84
N GLY A 9 -8.24 -14.93 12.64
CA GLY A 9 -8.86 -14.06 13.64
C GLY A 9 -9.86 -13.08 13.04
N VAL A 10 -9.55 -12.49 11.88
CA VAL A 10 -10.50 -11.62 11.17
C VAL A 10 -11.65 -12.40 10.54
N TYR A 11 -11.41 -13.59 10.01
CA TYR A 11 -12.49 -14.44 9.47
C TYR A 11 -13.50 -14.81 10.56
N GLU A 12 -13.03 -15.18 11.75
CA GLU A 12 -13.87 -15.46 12.91
C GLU A 12 -14.64 -14.20 13.36
N LEU A 13 -13.97 -13.03 13.41
CA LEU A 13 -14.60 -11.74 13.73
C LEU A 13 -15.77 -11.40 12.79
N LEU A 14 -15.62 -11.72 11.50
CA LEU A 14 -16.60 -11.46 10.45
C LEU A 14 -17.63 -12.60 10.28
N GLY A 15 -17.52 -13.69 11.05
CA GLY A 15 -18.39 -14.85 10.94
C GLY A 15 -18.25 -15.59 9.59
N LEU A 16 -17.07 -15.52 8.96
CA LEU A 16 -16.79 -16.23 7.71
C LEU A 16 -16.45 -17.70 7.96
N ASN A 17 -16.72 -18.54 6.96
CA ASN A 17 -16.40 -19.95 7.03
C ASN A 17 -14.87 -20.16 6.98
N ALA A 18 -14.26 -20.41 8.15
CA ALA A 18 -12.81 -20.54 8.31
C ALA A 18 -12.19 -21.64 7.42
N THR A 19 -12.91 -22.74 7.15
CA THR A 19 -12.43 -23.81 6.26
C THR A 19 -12.36 -23.32 4.82
N VAL A 20 -13.41 -22.65 4.33
CA VAL A 20 -13.41 -22.06 2.98
C VAL A 20 -12.33 -20.99 2.87
N CYS A 21 -12.21 -20.12 3.87
CA CYS A 21 -11.21 -19.05 3.83
C CYS A 21 -9.77 -19.59 3.87
N SER A 22 -9.51 -20.66 4.62
CA SER A 22 -8.19 -21.30 4.62
C SER A 22 -7.82 -21.88 3.25
N GLU A 23 -8.78 -22.46 2.53
CA GLU A 23 -8.54 -22.92 1.16
C GLU A 23 -8.35 -21.76 0.18
N VAL A 24 -9.09 -20.66 0.36
CA VAL A 24 -8.90 -19.46 -0.46
C VAL A 24 -7.51 -18.84 -0.21
N ASP A 25 -7.07 -18.70 1.03
CA ASP A 25 -5.71 -18.25 1.38
C ASP A 25 -4.66 -19.12 0.72
N ARG A 26 -4.81 -20.45 0.82
CA ARG A 26 -3.90 -21.40 0.18
C ARG A 26 -3.83 -21.19 -1.32
N LEU A 27 -4.96 -20.94 -1.99
CA LEU A 27 -5.02 -20.68 -3.42
C LEU A 27 -4.45 -19.31 -3.80
N VAL A 28 -4.53 -18.30 -2.94
CA VAL A 28 -3.99 -16.97 -3.26
C VAL A 28 -2.47 -16.93 -3.05
N ASP A 29 -1.98 -17.60 -1.99
CA ASP A 29 -0.61 -17.38 -1.50
C ASP A 29 0.36 -18.48 -1.91
N VAL A 30 -0.09 -19.74 -1.79
CA VAL A 30 0.79 -20.92 -1.80
C VAL A 30 0.66 -21.71 -3.09
N GLU A 31 -0.57 -21.98 -3.52
CA GLU A 31 -0.85 -22.80 -4.70
C GLU A 31 -1.85 -22.10 -5.65
N PRO A 32 -1.42 -21.03 -6.34
CA PRO A 32 -2.29 -20.34 -7.28
C PRO A 32 -2.75 -21.22 -8.44
N PRO A 33 -3.99 -21.04 -8.93
CA PRO A 33 -4.51 -21.84 -10.03
C PRO A 33 -3.66 -21.74 -11.29
N LEU A 34 -3.77 -22.74 -12.16
CA LEU A 34 -3.26 -22.67 -13.52
C LEU A 34 -3.98 -21.55 -14.28
N ILE A 35 -3.26 -20.87 -15.17
CA ILE A 35 -3.84 -19.82 -16.02
C ILE A 35 -5.02 -20.41 -16.82
N THR A 36 -4.91 -21.65 -17.30
CA THR A 36 -5.98 -22.39 -18.00
C THR A 36 -7.25 -22.60 -17.16
N GLU A 37 -7.14 -22.68 -15.84
CA GLU A 37 -8.30 -22.84 -14.96
C GLU A 37 -9.09 -21.54 -14.82
N ILE A 38 -8.44 -20.39 -15.04
CA ILE A 38 -9.03 -19.07 -14.92
C ILE A 38 -9.45 -18.51 -16.29
N ASP A 39 -8.60 -18.73 -17.30
CA ASP A 39 -8.79 -18.38 -18.70
C ASP A 39 -8.53 -19.61 -19.59
N PRO A 40 -9.60 -20.35 -19.97
CA PRO A 40 -9.49 -21.54 -20.80
C PRO A 40 -8.90 -21.30 -22.19
N LEU A 41 -8.82 -20.05 -22.67
CA LEU A 41 -8.24 -19.73 -23.98
C LEU A 41 -6.70 -19.72 -23.95
N TYR A 42 -6.10 -19.76 -22.77
CA TYR A 42 -4.65 -19.81 -22.61
C TYR A 42 -4.11 -21.22 -22.82
N ASN A 43 -3.21 -21.41 -23.79
CA ASN A 43 -2.66 -22.73 -24.14
C ASN A 43 -1.38 -23.12 -23.36
N GLY A 44 -1.18 -22.61 -22.15
CA GLY A 44 0.03 -22.88 -21.35
C GLY A 44 -0.26 -23.48 -19.97
N GLY A 45 0.62 -24.38 -19.51
CA GLY A 45 0.51 -25.04 -18.20
C GLY A 45 1.12 -24.26 -17.03
N LYS A 46 1.15 -22.92 -17.09
CA LYS A 46 1.71 -22.08 -16.03
C LYS A 46 0.66 -21.73 -14.99
N ARG A 47 1.06 -21.62 -13.73
CA ARG A 47 0.24 -21.01 -12.66
C ARG A 47 0.28 -19.49 -12.75
N VAL A 48 -0.79 -18.85 -12.26
CA VAL A 48 -0.74 -17.41 -11.98
C VAL A 48 0.24 -17.14 -10.83
N TRP A 49 0.68 -15.90 -10.69
CA TRP A 49 1.55 -15.50 -9.59
C TRP A 49 0.75 -15.38 -8.27
N SER A 50 1.43 -15.42 -7.12
CA SER A 50 0.78 -15.20 -5.82
C SER A 50 0.11 -13.83 -5.75
N ASN A 51 -1.04 -13.74 -5.10
CA ASN A 51 -1.90 -12.55 -5.03
C ASN A 51 -2.49 -12.13 -6.40
N PHE A 52 -2.55 -13.04 -7.38
CA PHE A 52 -3.27 -12.81 -8.64
C PHE A 52 -4.75 -12.52 -8.39
N GLY A 53 -5.24 -11.41 -8.94
CA GLY A 53 -6.61 -10.94 -8.70
C GLY A 53 -6.67 -9.78 -7.71
N PHE A 54 -5.57 -9.44 -7.03
CA PHE A 54 -5.50 -8.23 -6.20
C PHE A 54 -5.65 -6.96 -7.05
N ARG A 55 -5.14 -6.95 -8.30
CA ARG A 55 -5.30 -5.81 -9.20
C ARG A 55 -6.70 -5.81 -9.81
N LYS A 56 -7.28 -4.62 -9.97
CA LYS A 56 -8.65 -4.47 -10.48
C LYS A 56 -8.92 -5.24 -11.77
N THR A 57 -8.01 -5.23 -12.74
CA THR A 57 -8.18 -5.90 -14.05
C THR A 57 -8.07 -7.42 -13.97
N GLU A 58 -7.48 -7.95 -12.90
CA GLU A 58 -7.33 -9.40 -12.67
C GLU A 58 -8.45 -9.91 -11.75
N PHE A 59 -9.08 -9.03 -10.98
CA PHE A 59 -10.07 -9.38 -9.98
C PHE A 59 -11.27 -10.15 -10.57
N PRO A 60 -11.91 -9.75 -11.69
CA PRO A 60 -13.04 -10.51 -12.24
C PRO A 60 -12.70 -11.97 -12.54
N LEU A 61 -11.49 -12.21 -13.04
CA LEU A 61 -11.01 -13.55 -13.38
C LEU A 61 -10.90 -14.44 -12.13
N MET A 62 -10.27 -13.93 -11.07
CA MET A 62 -10.14 -14.64 -9.80
C MET A 62 -11.50 -14.77 -9.08
N TYR A 63 -12.33 -13.72 -9.10
CA TYR A 63 -13.70 -13.74 -8.58
C TYR A 63 -14.51 -14.89 -9.18
N ARG A 64 -14.51 -15.01 -10.52
CA ARG A 64 -15.24 -16.07 -11.23
C ARG A 64 -14.74 -17.46 -10.86
N TYR A 65 -13.41 -17.64 -10.81
CA TYR A 65 -12.80 -18.91 -10.42
C TYR A 65 -13.23 -19.34 -9.01
N ILE A 66 -13.09 -18.42 -8.04
CA ILE A 66 -13.44 -18.69 -6.63
C ILE A 66 -14.95 -18.88 -6.46
N TYR A 67 -15.78 -18.08 -7.12
CA TYR A 67 -17.24 -18.22 -7.04
C TYR A 67 -17.71 -19.57 -7.58
N LYS A 68 -17.15 -20.06 -8.69
CA LYS A 68 -17.50 -21.39 -9.22
C LYS A 68 -17.15 -22.52 -8.26
N ARG A 69 -16.08 -22.37 -7.47
CA ARG A 69 -15.56 -23.42 -6.60
C ARG A 69 -16.14 -23.39 -5.18
N PHE A 70 -16.40 -22.21 -4.65
CA PHE A 70 -16.77 -21.98 -3.25
C PHE A 70 -17.98 -21.05 -3.08
N SER A 71 -18.65 -20.71 -4.18
CA SER A 71 -19.81 -19.82 -4.21
C SER A 71 -19.51 -18.44 -3.58
N SER A 72 -20.54 -17.79 -3.04
CA SER A 72 -20.43 -16.48 -2.41
C SER A 72 -19.48 -16.47 -1.21
N ASP A 73 -19.44 -17.55 -0.42
CA ASP A 73 -18.57 -17.61 0.76
C ASP A 73 -17.09 -17.55 0.39
N GLY A 74 -16.68 -18.24 -0.69
CA GLY A 74 -15.30 -18.11 -1.17
C GLY A 74 -14.95 -16.70 -1.60
N VAL A 75 -15.88 -15.99 -2.25
CA VAL A 75 -15.64 -14.60 -2.67
C VAL A 75 -15.54 -13.67 -1.46
N LYS A 76 -16.34 -13.87 -0.40
CA LYS A 76 -16.17 -13.11 0.86
C LYS A 76 -14.76 -13.31 1.42
N CYS A 77 -14.28 -14.56 1.46
CA CYS A 77 -12.93 -14.87 1.90
C CYS A 77 -11.86 -14.21 1.01
N LEU A 78 -12.02 -14.27 -0.32
CA LEU A 78 -11.09 -13.66 -1.29
C LEU A 78 -10.97 -12.15 -1.09
N VAL A 79 -12.11 -11.46 -1.01
CA VAL A 79 -12.13 -10.00 -0.81
C VAL A 79 -11.54 -9.64 0.55
N THR A 80 -11.90 -10.38 1.60
CA THR A 80 -11.37 -10.15 2.94
C THR A 80 -9.85 -10.35 2.98
N HIS A 81 -9.34 -11.41 2.33
CA HIS A 81 -7.91 -11.64 2.17
C HIS A 81 -7.20 -10.43 1.54
N TYR A 82 -7.67 -9.95 0.38
CA TYR A 82 -7.08 -8.78 -0.27
C TYR A 82 -7.16 -7.52 0.58
N VAL A 83 -8.26 -7.32 1.29
CA VAL A 83 -8.40 -6.18 2.21
C VAL A 83 -7.39 -6.27 3.35
N LEU A 84 -7.17 -7.44 3.94
CA LEU A 84 -6.19 -7.63 5.02
C LEU A 84 -4.75 -7.36 4.56
N ASP A 85 -4.38 -7.90 3.41
CA ASP A 85 -3.09 -7.63 2.76
C ASP A 85 -2.91 -6.13 2.46
N HIS A 86 -3.99 -5.47 2.01
CA HIS A 86 -3.96 -4.05 1.73
C HIS A 86 -3.83 -3.20 3.00
N VAL A 87 -4.59 -3.51 4.05
CA VAL A 87 -4.51 -2.86 5.36
C VAL A 87 -3.10 -2.98 5.94
N GLU A 88 -2.51 -4.17 5.91
CA GLU A 88 -1.15 -4.39 6.41
C GLU A 88 -0.13 -3.55 5.63
N SER A 89 -0.23 -3.55 4.30
CA SER A 89 0.64 -2.76 3.43
C SER A 89 0.54 -1.26 3.73
N LEU A 90 -0.66 -0.74 3.97
CA LEU A 90 -0.88 0.67 4.28
C LEU A 90 -0.39 1.05 5.69
N LEU A 91 -0.60 0.20 6.69
CA LEU A 91 -0.06 0.38 8.05
C LEU A 91 1.48 0.39 8.02
N ARG A 92 2.12 -0.52 7.27
CA ARG A 92 3.59 -0.52 7.06
C ARG A 92 4.10 0.74 6.36
N ARG A 93 3.24 1.43 5.61
CA ARG A 93 3.49 2.73 4.98
C ARG A 93 3.10 3.91 5.86
N GLY A 94 2.69 3.65 7.10
CA GLY A 94 2.39 4.65 8.12
C GLY A 94 1.05 5.36 7.97
N PHE A 95 0.11 4.82 7.20
CA PHE A 95 -1.23 5.38 7.08
C PHE A 95 -1.99 5.21 8.39
N ASN A 96 -2.79 6.21 8.77
CA ASN A 96 -3.72 6.08 9.91
C ASN A 96 -5.01 5.36 9.51
N VAL A 97 -5.76 4.89 10.49
CA VAL A 97 -6.98 4.07 10.31
C VAL A 97 -7.99 4.73 9.37
N ASP A 98 -8.24 6.04 9.49
CA ASP A 98 -9.20 6.74 8.63
C ASP A 98 -8.77 6.77 7.16
N MET A 99 -7.47 6.99 6.91
CA MET A 99 -6.93 6.95 5.55
C MET A 99 -7.01 5.53 4.97
N ILE A 100 -6.69 4.51 5.77
CA ILE A 100 -6.77 3.10 5.33
C ILE A 100 -8.21 2.74 5.00
N ARG A 101 -9.18 3.19 5.79
CA ARG A 101 -10.61 2.98 5.53
C ARG A 101 -11.02 3.50 4.15
N ASN A 102 -10.57 4.70 3.79
CA ASN A 102 -10.85 5.29 2.48
C ASN A 102 -10.20 4.49 1.34
N GLU A 103 -8.94 4.07 1.50
CA GLU A 103 -8.23 3.25 0.50
C GLU A 103 -8.89 1.88 0.31
N VAL A 104 -9.36 1.23 1.38
CA VAL A 104 -10.12 -0.03 1.30
C VAL A 104 -11.45 0.16 0.56
N GLY A 105 -12.17 1.25 0.85
CA GLY A 105 -13.37 1.61 0.10
C GLY A 105 -13.06 1.79 -1.40
N ALA A 106 -12.01 2.54 -1.73
CA ALA A 106 -11.58 2.75 -3.11
C ALA A 106 -11.18 1.45 -3.82
N LEU A 107 -10.49 0.53 -3.12
CA LEU A 107 -10.13 -0.78 -3.63
C LEU A 107 -11.37 -1.58 -4.03
N ILE A 108 -12.35 -1.72 -3.12
CA ILE A 108 -13.57 -2.51 -3.40
C ILE A 108 -14.42 -1.84 -4.48
N HIS A 109 -14.52 -0.51 -4.50
CA HIS A 109 -15.19 0.21 -5.60
C HIS A 109 -14.53 -0.06 -6.95
N SER A 110 -13.20 -0.13 -7.01
CA SER A 110 -12.49 -0.47 -8.24
C SER A 110 -12.82 -1.89 -8.74
N TYR A 111 -13.01 -2.85 -7.81
CA TYR A 111 -13.45 -4.21 -8.15
C TYR A 111 -14.88 -4.23 -8.65
N ILE A 112 -15.78 -3.48 -8.01
CA ILE A 112 -17.17 -3.33 -8.46
C ILE A 112 -17.22 -2.80 -9.89
N ASP A 113 -16.45 -1.74 -10.18
CA ASP A 113 -16.45 -1.13 -11.50
C ASP A 113 -15.88 -2.05 -12.57
N GLU A 114 -14.85 -2.83 -12.25
CA GLU A 114 -14.34 -3.84 -13.19
C GLU A 114 -15.37 -4.97 -13.40
N CYS A 115 -16.00 -5.51 -12.35
CA CYS A 115 -17.01 -6.56 -12.51
C CYS A 115 -18.20 -6.11 -13.39
N LYS A 116 -18.57 -4.82 -13.38
CA LYS A 116 -19.63 -4.27 -14.25
C LYS A 116 -19.30 -4.39 -15.74
N THR A 117 -18.03 -4.42 -16.13
CA THR A 117 -17.65 -4.59 -17.56
C THR A 117 -17.86 -6.03 -18.04
N HIS A 118 -18.09 -6.97 -17.13
CA HIS A 118 -18.33 -8.40 -17.40
C HIS A 118 -19.79 -8.82 -17.17
N LYS A 119 -20.74 -7.88 -17.14
CA LYS A 119 -22.16 -8.11 -16.81
C LYS A 119 -22.91 -9.14 -17.67
N GLU A 120 -22.35 -9.54 -18.81
CA GLU A 120 -22.92 -10.56 -19.69
C GLU A 120 -22.79 -11.98 -19.12
N GLU A 121 -21.80 -12.23 -18.24
CA GLU A 121 -21.70 -13.51 -17.55
C GLU A 121 -22.58 -13.54 -16.29
N GLU A 122 -23.33 -14.63 -16.11
CA GLU A 122 -24.28 -14.80 -15.00
C GLU A 122 -23.68 -14.51 -13.63
N VAL A 123 -22.42 -14.94 -13.43
CA VAL A 123 -21.67 -14.81 -12.18
C VAL A 123 -21.45 -13.35 -11.75
N PHE A 124 -21.53 -12.39 -12.67
CA PHE A 124 -21.31 -10.97 -12.39
C PHE A 124 -22.58 -10.13 -12.28
N LYS A 125 -23.77 -10.69 -12.59
CA LYS A 125 -25.04 -9.92 -12.58
C LYS A 125 -25.29 -9.21 -11.24
N ASP A 126 -25.02 -9.91 -10.14
CA ASP A 126 -25.20 -9.39 -8.78
C ASP A 126 -23.88 -9.06 -8.05
N ALA A 127 -22.73 -9.18 -8.73
CA ALA A 127 -21.43 -8.99 -8.10
C ALA A 127 -21.27 -7.60 -7.49
N GLY A 128 -21.82 -6.56 -8.13
CA GLY A 128 -21.79 -5.19 -7.58
C GLY A 128 -22.51 -5.07 -6.24
N ASN A 129 -23.76 -5.56 -6.16
CA ASN A 129 -24.55 -5.55 -4.93
C ASN A 129 -23.87 -6.38 -3.83
N PHE A 130 -23.34 -7.54 -4.21
CA PHE A 130 -22.66 -8.45 -3.30
C PHE A 130 -21.38 -7.84 -2.72
N LEU A 131 -20.54 -7.20 -3.54
CA LEU A 131 -19.32 -6.53 -3.08
C LEU A 131 -19.62 -5.30 -2.20
N VAL A 132 -20.71 -4.57 -2.47
CA VAL A 132 -21.18 -3.48 -1.58
C VAL A 132 -21.59 -4.02 -0.21
N GLN A 133 -22.25 -5.18 -0.15
CA GLN A 133 -22.57 -5.83 1.13
C GLN A 133 -21.31 -6.21 1.89
N ILE A 134 -20.33 -6.83 1.23
CA ILE A 134 -19.04 -7.17 1.84
C ILE A 134 -18.34 -5.92 2.39
N LEU A 135 -18.26 -4.84 1.59
CA LEU A 135 -17.71 -3.57 2.04
C LEU A 135 -18.44 -3.05 3.29
N GLY A 136 -19.77 -3.10 3.29
CA GLY A 136 -20.58 -2.69 4.44
C GLY A 136 -20.23 -3.45 5.72
N GLU A 137 -20.09 -4.77 5.66
CA GLU A 137 -19.71 -5.59 6.82
C GLU A 137 -18.26 -5.32 7.27
N LEU A 138 -17.32 -5.20 6.33
CA LEU A 138 -15.93 -4.85 6.64
C LEU A 138 -15.83 -3.48 7.33
N LEU A 139 -16.57 -2.48 6.84
CA LEU A 139 -16.55 -1.13 7.40
C LEU A 139 -17.15 -1.06 8.81
N LYS A 140 -18.17 -1.87 9.12
CA LYS A 140 -18.76 -1.95 10.47
C LYS A 140 -17.74 -2.41 11.53
N ARG A 141 -16.80 -3.27 11.14
CA ARG A 141 -15.78 -3.85 12.04
C ARG A 141 -14.36 -3.35 11.73
N PHE A 142 -14.24 -2.25 10.98
CA PHE A 142 -12.95 -1.84 10.43
C PHE A 142 -11.92 -1.49 11.49
N ASN A 143 -12.34 -0.85 12.59
CA ASN A 143 -11.43 -0.51 13.68
C ASN A 143 -10.86 -1.76 14.36
N ASP A 144 -11.71 -2.76 14.61
CA ASP A 144 -11.31 -4.06 15.16
C ASP A 144 -10.31 -4.75 14.22
N ILE A 145 -10.61 -4.78 12.91
CA ILE A 145 -9.73 -5.37 11.88
C ILE A 145 -8.38 -4.64 11.85
N ALA A 146 -8.38 -3.31 11.79
CA ALA A 146 -7.16 -2.51 11.76
C ALA A 146 -6.32 -2.74 13.02
N GLN A 147 -6.94 -2.83 14.19
CA GLN A 147 -6.25 -3.10 15.46
C GLN A 147 -5.60 -4.49 15.50
N ILE A 148 -6.29 -5.52 14.99
CA ILE A 148 -5.73 -6.88 14.90
C ILE A 148 -4.46 -6.87 14.03
N VAL A 149 -4.54 -6.25 12.85
CA VAL A 149 -3.40 -6.18 11.92
C VAL A 149 -2.28 -5.29 12.48
N GLU A 150 -2.61 -4.17 13.11
CA GLU A 150 -1.64 -3.25 13.73
C GLU A 150 -0.86 -3.94 14.86
N THR A 151 -1.54 -4.74 15.69
CA THR A 151 -0.90 -5.53 16.77
C THR A 151 0.16 -6.47 16.20
N GLU A 152 -0.15 -7.15 15.10
CA GLU A 152 0.81 -8.03 14.43
C GLU A 152 2.00 -7.25 13.84
N ILE A 153 1.74 -6.11 13.20
CA ILE A 153 2.79 -5.26 12.65
C ILE A 153 3.71 -4.75 13.75
N GLY A 154 3.17 -4.34 14.91
CA GLY A 154 3.95 -3.89 16.06
C GLY A 154 4.93 -4.95 16.59
N ILE A 155 4.62 -6.24 16.40
CA ILE A 155 5.52 -7.35 16.74
C ILE A 155 6.63 -7.51 15.68
N LYS A 156 6.31 -7.29 14.40
CA LYS A 156 7.18 -7.64 13.26
C LYS A 156 8.02 -6.48 12.71
N VAL A 157 7.63 -5.23 12.96
CA VAL A 157 8.18 -4.06 12.28
C VAL A 157 8.57 -3.00 13.30
N LEU A 158 9.81 -2.53 13.21
CA LEU A 158 10.29 -1.47 14.09
C LEU A 158 9.59 -0.14 13.76
N PRO A 159 9.24 0.69 14.76
CA PRO A 159 8.60 2.00 14.51
C PRO A 159 9.38 2.90 13.54
N VAL A 160 10.71 2.86 13.59
CA VAL A 160 11.59 3.60 12.67
C VAL A 160 11.37 3.20 11.20
N ASP A 161 11.10 1.91 10.94
CA ASP A 161 10.85 1.42 9.58
C ASP A 161 9.52 1.96 9.03
N ILE A 162 8.50 2.08 9.88
CA ILE A 162 7.21 2.68 9.52
C ILE A 162 7.39 4.14 9.12
N ILE A 163 8.15 4.93 9.90
CA ILE A 163 8.40 6.35 9.61
C ILE A 163 9.20 6.52 8.31
N VAL A 164 10.23 5.70 8.09
CA VAL A 164 11.03 5.71 6.85
C VAL A 164 10.16 5.36 5.65
N ASN A 165 9.28 4.36 5.79
CA ASN A 165 8.35 3.98 4.73
C ASN A 165 7.32 5.08 4.46
N ALA A 166 6.77 5.70 5.51
CA ALA A 166 5.85 6.83 5.40
C ALA A 166 6.50 8.02 4.68
N SER A 167 7.80 8.23 4.90
CA SER A 167 8.62 9.28 4.29
C SER A 167 9.00 9.01 2.83
N SER A 168 8.64 7.86 2.24
CA SER A 168 9.05 7.47 0.89
C SER A 168 8.64 8.48 -0.19
N ASP A 169 7.47 9.11 -0.05
CA ASP A 169 6.97 10.11 -1.00
C ASP A 169 7.76 11.43 -0.89
N LEU A 170 8.14 11.83 0.33
CA LEU A 170 9.00 13.00 0.56
C LEU A 170 10.41 12.76 0.01
N ILE A 171 11.01 11.59 0.25
CA ILE A 171 12.30 11.20 -0.34
C ILE A 171 12.21 11.25 -1.87
N SER A 172 11.14 10.69 -2.44
CA SER A 172 10.89 10.70 -3.89
C SER A 172 10.82 12.13 -4.44
N LEU A 173 10.09 13.02 -3.76
CA LEU A 173 9.97 14.42 -4.13
C LEU A 173 11.32 15.14 -4.10
N TYR A 174 12.07 15.03 -3.00
CA TYR A 174 13.39 15.66 -2.87
C TYR A 174 14.40 15.10 -3.86
N LEU A 175 14.47 13.77 -4.02
CA LEU A 175 15.37 13.13 -4.96
C LEU A 175 15.12 13.59 -6.40
N ARG A 176 13.86 13.66 -6.83
CA ARG A 176 13.52 14.19 -8.16
C ARG A 176 13.89 15.65 -8.31
N ALA A 177 13.58 16.48 -7.31
CA ALA A 177 13.90 17.89 -7.34
C ALA A 177 15.42 18.11 -7.49
N THR A 178 16.22 17.43 -6.67
CA THR A 178 17.69 17.51 -6.72
C THR A 178 18.24 17.04 -8.06
N LEU A 179 17.78 15.90 -8.58
CA LEU A 179 18.23 15.39 -9.88
C LEU A 179 17.85 16.34 -11.04
N ILE A 180 16.67 16.94 -11.01
CA ILE A 180 16.25 17.93 -12.01
C ILE A 180 17.13 19.18 -11.93
N SER A 181 17.44 19.68 -10.74
CA SER A 181 18.34 20.82 -10.53
C SER A 181 19.77 20.54 -11.01
N ARG A 182 20.19 19.27 -11.02
CA ARG A 182 21.48 18.82 -11.59
C ARG A 182 21.44 18.56 -13.10
N GLY A 183 20.32 18.87 -13.78
CA GLY A 183 20.20 18.76 -15.23
C GLY A 183 19.64 17.43 -15.74
N TYR A 184 19.27 16.48 -14.87
CA TYR A 184 18.68 15.20 -15.29
C TYR A 184 17.18 15.29 -15.63
N LYS A 185 16.74 16.44 -16.14
CA LYS A 185 15.33 16.74 -16.45
C LYS A 185 14.88 16.00 -17.71
N GLY A 186 13.69 15.41 -17.64
CA GLY A 186 12.99 14.83 -18.80
C GLY A 186 12.34 15.88 -19.70
N ARG A 187 11.71 15.42 -20.78
CA ARG A 187 11.08 16.32 -21.78
C ARG A 187 9.79 17.00 -21.30
N ARG A 188 9.13 16.47 -20.26
CA ARG A 188 7.80 16.94 -19.83
C ARG A 188 7.71 17.09 -18.31
N GLY A 189 7.28 18.25 -17.84
CA GLY A 189 6.94 18.48 -16.44
C GLY A 189 8.04 18.07 -15.44
N PHE A 190 7.63 17.42 -14.35
CA PHE A 190 8.49 16.93 -13.26
C PHE A 190 8.90 15.47 -13.48
N THR A 191 9.49 15.21 -14.66
CA THR A 191 10.00 13.89 -15.03
C THR A 191 11.52 13.90 -15.13
N LEU A 192 12.11 12.73 -14.97
CA LEU A 192 13.54 12.50 -15.12
C LEU A 192 13.84 11.99 -16.54
N ASN A 193 15.05 12.23 -17.02
CA ASN A 193 15.48 11.64 -18.30
C ASN A 193 15.65 10.11 -18.17
N LYS A 194 15.66 9.41 -19.30
CA LYS A 194 15.71 7.93 -19.31
C LYS A 194 17.00 7.39 -18.69
N SER A 195 18.13 8.08 -18.86
CA SER A 195 19.44 7.61 -18.37
C SER A 195 19.54 7.56 -16.85
N ILE A 196 18.81 8.43 -16.13
CA ILE A 196 18.78 8.41 -14.66
C ILE A 196 17.63 7.58 -14.11
N GLN A 197 16.59 7.32 -14.92
CA GLN A 197 15.40 6.61 -14.48
C GLN A 197 15.71 5.20 -13.97
N ASP A 198 16.65 4.51 -14.63
CA ASP A 198 17.08 3.16 -14.22
C ASP A 198 17.85 3.17 -12.89
N LYS A 199 18.55 4.28 -12.58
CA LYS A 199 19.27 4.48 -11.31
C LYS A 199 18.38 5.03 -10.19
N TYR A 200 17.22 5.58 -10.52
CA TYR A 200 16.34 6.26 -9.58
C TYR A 200 15.94 5.39 -8.40
N MET A 201 15.54 4.14 -8.66
CA MET A 201 15.12 3.21 -7.60
C MET A 201 16.29 2.82 -6.69
N GLN A 202 17.51 2.72 -7.23
CA GLN A 202 18.71 2.46 -6.43
C GLN A 202 19.02 3.63 -5.50
N LEU A 203 18.96 4.86 -6.02
CA LEU A 203 19.13 6.09 -5.23
C LEU A 203 18.06 6.23 -4.14
N HIS A 204 16.80 5.95 -4.48
CA HIS A 204 15.68 6.01 -3.53
C HIS A 204 15.86 5.01 -2.38
N ASN A 205 16.18 3.76 -2.70
CA ASN A 205 16.43 2.73 -1.69
C ASN A 205 17.65 3.04 -0.83
N LYS A 206 18.72 3.59 -1.43
CA LYS A 206 19.91 4.04 -0.70
C LYS A 206 19.59 5.17 0.26
N ALA A 207 18.85 6.19 -0.18
CA ALA A 207 18.41 7.29 0.68
C ALA A 207 17.53 6.78 1.85
N LYS A 208 16.63 5.83 1.61
CA LYS A 208 15.84 5.19 2.68
C LYS A 208 16.72 4.46 3.69
N HIS A 209 17.73 3.73 3.23
CA HIS A 209 18.65 3.01 4.11
C HIS A 209 19.43 3.94 5.03
N VAL A 210 20.01 5.00 4.46
CA VAL A 210 20.74 6.02 5.24
C VAL A 210 19.80 6.74 6.21
N LEU A 211 18.58 7.08 5.76
CA LEU A 211 17.58 7.71 6.62
C LEU A 211 17.21 6.83 7.81
N LYS A 212 17.05 5.51 7.61
CA LYS A 212 16.75 4.57 8.70
C LYS A 212 17.81 4.62 9.79
N GLN A 213 19.09 4.60 9.42
CA GLN A 213 20.20 4.66 10.37
C GLN A 213 20.17 5.99 11.14
N ARG A 214 20.11 7.12 10.43
CA ARG A 214 20.14 8.45 11.04
C ARG A 214 18.93 8.73 11.92
N LEU A 215 17.74 8.31 11.49
CA LEU A 215 16.52 8.49 12.28
C LEU A 215 16.57 7.64 13.56
N SER A 216 17.08 6.40 13.47
CA SER A 216 17.28 5.55 14.65
C SER A 216 18.24 6.19 15.66
N GLU A 217 19.35 6.77 15.19
CA GLU A 217 20.30 7.49 16.03
C GLU A 217 19.68 8.74 16.65
N ALA A 218 18.94 9.53 15.87
CA ALA A 218 18.28 10.74 16.34
C ALA A 218 17.23 10.44 17.42
N ILE A 219 16.44 9.38 17.26
CA ILE A 219 15.49 8.94 18.29
C ILE A 219 16.24 8.50 19.56
N THR A 220 17.31 7.72 19.41
CA THR A 220 18.11 7.22 20.55
C THR A 220 18.77 8.36 21.33
N ARG A 221 19.17 9.44 20.63
CA ARG A 221 19.76 10.64 21.23
C ARG A 221 18.71 11.66 21.73
N HIS A 222 17.43 11.32 21.67
CA HIS A 222 16.32 12.23 21.99
C HIS A 222 16.32 13.53 21.16
N GLU A 223 16.91 13.48 19.98
CA GLU A 223 16.89 14.57 19.00
C GLU A 223 15.57 14.64 18.23
N ILE A 224 14.87 13.51 18.14
CA ILE A 224 13.46 13.39 17.78
C ILE A 224 12.75 12.91 19.04
N THR A 225 11.85 13.74 19.55
CA THR A 225 11.20 13.52 20.84
C THR A 225 9.92 12.73 20.72
N ASP A 226 9.20 12.90 19.61
CA ASP A 226 7.90 12.26 19.39
C ASP A 226 7.80 11.64 17.99
N PRO A 227 8.19 10.35 17.85
CA PRO A 227 8.07 9.61 16.60
C PRO A 227 6.62 9.47 16.10
N GLN A 228 5.63 9.50 17.00
CA GLN A 228 4.23 9.39 16.62
C GLN A 228 3.75 10.68 15.97
N LYS A 229 4.10 11.84 16.55
CA LYS A 229 3.80 13.14 15.97
C LYS A 229 4.48 13.36 14.62
N LEU A 230 5.66 12.77 14.39
CA LEU A 230 6.26 12.72 13.05
C LEU A 230 5.36 12.02 12.03
N LEU A 231 4.82 10.87 12.40
CA LEU A 231 3.92 10.10 11.54
C LEU A 231 2.62 10.86 11.24
N GLU A 232 2.07 11.54 12.24
CA GLU A 232 0.91 12.43 12.08
C GLU A 232 1.18 13.58 11.11
N SER A 233 2.34 14.24 11.22
CA SER A 233 2.78 15.28 10.28
C SER A 233 2.89 14.74 8.86
N ILE A 234 3.50 13.57 8.66
CA ILE A 234 3.59 12.92 7.34
C ILE A 234 2.20 12.62 6.78
N ASN A 235 1.29 12.08 7.59
CA ASN A 235 -0.08 11.78 7.18
C ASN A 235 -0.88 13.04 6.84
N SER A 236 -0.69 14.12 7.58
CA SER A 236 -1.25 15.44 7.27
C SER A 236 -0.83 15.90 5.86
N ILE A 237 0.45 15.77 5.53
CA ILE A 237 0.95 16.07 4.18
C ILE A 237 0.33 15.15 3.12
N LYS A 238 0.23 13.84 3.38
CA LYS A 238 -0.38 12.88 2.45
C LYS A 238 -1.84 13.23 2.15
N ARG A 239 -2.65 13.55 3.17
CA ARG A 239 -4.04 13.98 2.97
C ARG A 239 -4.15 15.25 2.13
N ARG A 240 -3.33 16.26 2.44
CA ARG A 240 -3.28 17.48 1.62
C ARG A 240 -2.84 17.17 0.18
N ALA A 241 -1.91 16.25 -0.01
CA ALA A 241 -1.43 15.83 -1.33
C ALA A 241 -2.53 15.18 -2.18
N THR A 242 -3.52 14.50 -1.57
CA THR A 242 -4.68 13.95 -2.30
C THR A 242 -5.69 15.03 -2.72
N GLU A 243 -5.76 16.15 -2.00
CA GLU A 243 -6.70 17.24 -2.27
C GLU A 243 -6.14 18.26 -3.28
N VAL A 244 -4.81 18.45 -3.31
CA VAL A 244 -4.16 19.47 -4.12
C VAL A 244 -3.73 18.95 -5.49
N LYS A 245 -3.85 19.80 -6.51
CA LYS A 245 -3.60 19.42 -7.92
C LYS A 245 -2.16 19.67 -8.39
N THR A 246 -1.30 20.30 -7.58
CA THR A 246 0.04 20.74 -8.04
C THR A 246 1.14 20.45 -7.02
N ILE A 247 2.36 20.22 -7.52
CA ILE A 247 3.56 20.03 -6.70
C ILE A 247 3.85 21.25 -5.83
N SER A 248 3.58 22.46 -6.33
CA SER A 248 3.76 23.71 -5.58
C SER A 248 2.96 23.71 -4.28
N ASN A 249 1.71 23.26 -4.33
CA ASN A 249 0.84 23.18 -3.16
C ASN A 249 1.33 22.14 -2.15
N ILE A 250 1.88 21.02 -2.62
CA ILE A 250 2.49 20.00 -1.74
C ILE A 250 3.73 20.56 -1.06
N VAL A 251 4.61 21.26 -1.80
CA VAL A 251 5.80 21.90 -1.23
C VAL A 251 5.42 22.95 -0.19
N GLN A 252 4.37 23.72 -0.45
CA GLN A 252 3.86 24.69 0.52
C GLN A 252 3.35 24.00 1.80
N ALA A 253 2.60 22.90 1.66
CA ALA A 253 2.16 22.12 2.81
C ALA A 253 3.32 21.59 3.65
N VAL A 254 4.37 21.08 3.00
CA VAL A 254 5.59 20.59 3.66
C VAL A 254 6.29 21.73 4.43
N LYS A 255 6.38 22.93 3.85
CA LYS A 255 6.97 24.10 4.52
C LYS A 255 6.18 24.53 5.75
N GLU A 256 4.85 24.61 5.64
CA GLU A 256 3.97 24.97 6.76
C GLU A 256 4.04 23.95 7.90
N GLU A 257 4.14 22.66 7.57
CA GLU A 257 4.30 21.63 8.59
C GLU A 257 5.69 21.72 9.25
N SER A 258 6.73 21.93 8.44
CA SER A 258 8.09 22.13 8.93
C SER A 258 8.23 23.33 9.87
N SER A 259 7.49 24.41 9.66
CA SER A 259 7.55 25.57 10.55
C SER A 259 6.80 25.35 11.87
N ARG A 260 5.84 24.42 11.90
CA ARG A 260 5.00 24.14 13.08
C ARG A 260 5.51 22.99 13.93
N ASN A 261 6.24 22.04 13.32
CA ASN A 261 6.75 20.86 14.00
C ASN A 261 8.29 20.77 13.86
N PRO A 262 9.05 21.07 14.93
CA PRO A 262 10.51 20.99 14.93
C PRO A 262 11.07 19.59 14.62
N ASP A 263 10.43 18.53 15.11
CA ASP A 263 10.85 17.16 14.83
C ASP A 263 10.68 16.86 13.32
N PHE A 264 9.57 17.31 12.73
CA PHE A 264 9.34 17.16 11.29
C PHE A 264 10.33 17.98 10.47
N HIS A 265 10.67 19.20 10.89
CA HIS A 265 11.73 19.97 10.26
C HIS A 265 13.06 19.20 10.25
N LYS A 266 13.43 18.62 11.40
CA LYS A 266 14.65 17.82 11.51
C LYS A 266 14.62 16.58 10.63
N LEU A 267 13.48 15.90 10.53
CA LEU A 267 13.27 14.81 9.58
C LEU A 267 13.51 15.27 8.13
N LEU A 268 12.98 16.43 7.74
CA LEU A 268 13.19 16.96 6.38
C LEU A 268 14.66 17.26 6.10
N GLU A 269 15.39 17.84 7.07
CA GLU A 269 16.83 18.06 6.93
C GLU A 269 17.60 16.73 6.80
N MET A 270 17.23 15.71 7.58
CA MET A 270 17.80 14.36 7.42
C MET A 270 17.52 13.80 6.03
N ILE A 271 16.29 13.91 5.52
CA ILE A 271 15.92 13.44 4.17
C ILE A 271 16.76 14.12 3.10
N LYS A 272 16.90 15.46 3.15
CA LYS A 272 17.72 16.23 2.19
C LYS A 272 19.18 15.74 2.20
N GLN A 273 19.76 15.56 3.39
CA GLN A 273 21.13 15.08 3.52
C GLN A 273 21.29 13.64 2.99
N CYS A 274 20.33 12.75 3.27
CA CYS A 274 20.35 11.37 2.78
C CYS A 274 20.25 11.30 1.25
N VAL A 275 19.41 12.14 0.65
CA VAL A 275 19.29 12.26 -0.82
C VAL A 275 20.61 12.74 -1.42
N GLU A 276 21.21 13.79 -0.87
CA GLU A 276 22.50 14.31 -1.32
C GLU A 276 23.61 13.26 -1.24
N GLU A 277 23.68 12.52 -0.13
CA GLU A 277 24.64 11.44 0.06
C GLU A 277 24.44 10.29 -0.94
N ALA A 278 23.18 9.88 -1.17
CA ALA A 278 22.86 8.83 -2.13
C ALA A 278 23.30 9.20 -3.56
N ILE A 279 23.12 10.47 -3.96
CA ILE A 279 23.54 10.95 -5.28
C ILE A 279 25.07 11.05 -5.37
N LYS A 280 25.73 11.68 -4.38
CA LYS A 280 27.21 11.85 -4.37
C LYS A 280 27.95 10.51 -4.48
N SER A 281 27.49 9.53 -3.71
CA SER A 281 28.07 8.18 -3.70
C SER A 281 27.82 7.39 -4.99
N SER A 282 26.95 7.86 -5.87
CA SER A 282 26.66 7.27 -7.19
C SER A 282 27.38 7.98 -8.34
N GLN A 283 28.26 8.95 -8.04
CA GLN A 283 29.01 9.76 -9.02
C GLN A 283 28.11 10.53 -10.01
N LEU A 284 26.97 11.04 -9.52
CA LEU A 284 25.95 11.76 -10.29
C LEU A 284 25.85 13.24 -9.93
#